data_AF-A0A2S8WB07-F1
#
_entry.id   AF-A0A2S8WB07-F1
#
_cell.length_a   1.000
_cell.length_b   1.000
_cell.length_c   1.000
_cell.angle_alpha   90.00
_cell.angle_beta   90.00
_cell.angle_gamma   90.00
#
_symmetry.space_group_name_H-M   'P 1'
#
loop_
_entity.id
_entity.type
_entity.pdbx_description
1 polymer ?
#
loop_
_entity_poly.entity_id
_entity_poly.type
_entity_poly.pdbx_seq_one_letter_code
_entity_poly.pdbx_strand_id
1 'polypeptide(L)'
;MSRTAFGQELARRLYSTEHALDQALSEAAQLVASMTTGRVDNRISAVVGQDALENILAAMSTVGAARAAVVAAHHQMKADADRMRIDWRLAGPEAKPEDDRPIRTIARLSAVA
;
A
#
# COMPACT_ATOMS: atom_id res chain seq x y z
N MET A 1 23.54 -12.18 -10.88
CA MET A 1 22.35 -12.12 -9.99
C MET A 1 21.49 -13.35 -10.26
N SER A 2 21.08 -14.10 -9.23
CA SER A 2 20.20 -15.28 -9.40
C SER A 2 18.73 -14.86 -9.51
N ARG A 3 17.87 -15.77 -10.00
CA ARG A 3 16.41 -15.53 -10.06
C ARG A 3 15.83 -15.22 -8.67
N THR A 4 16.28 -15.95 -7.65
CA THR A 4 15.95 -15.69 -6.24
C THR A 4 16.41 -14.31 -5.77
N ALA A 5 17.66 -13.93 -6.04
CA ALA A 5 18.16 -12.61 -5.66
C ALA A 5 17.38 -11.48 -6.35
N PHE A 6 16.97 -11.68 -7.60
CA PHE A 6 16.13 -10.73 -8.32
C PHE A 6 14.73 -10.61 -7.70
N GLY A 7 14.09 -11.74 -7.35
CA GLY A 7 12.78 -11.75 -6.68
C GLY A 7 12.80 -11.04 -5.32
N GLN A 8 13.82 -11.30 -4.51
CA GLN A 8 13.98 -10.67 -3.20
C GLN A 8 14.22 -9.15 -3.32
N GLU A 9 15.03 -8.70 -4.28
CA GLU A 9 15.24 -7.26 -4.53
C GLU A 9 13.95 -6.57 -5.00
N LEU A 10 13.16 -7.22 -5.87
CA LEU A 10 11.86 -6.69 -6.28
C LEU A 10 10.89 -6.59 -5.10
N ALA A 11 10.79 -7.62 -4.26
CA ALA A 11 9.94 -7.61 -3.07
C ALA A 11 10.33 -6.47 -2.12
N ARG A 12 11.63 -6.25 -1.90
CA ARG A 12 12.15 -5.15 -1.08
C ARG A 12 11.79 -3.77 -1.68
N ARG A 13 11.95 -3.60 -2.99
CA ARG A 13 11.58 -2.36 -3.70
C ARG A 13 10.08 -2.08 -3.59
N LEU A 14 9.26 -3.11 -3.74
CA LEU A 14 7.82 -2.95 -3.67
C LEU A 14 7.36 -2.51 -2.27
N TYR A 15 7.89 -3.15 -1.23
CA TYR A 15 7.64 -2.73 0.16
C TYR A 15 8.11 -1.29 0.42
N SER A 16 9.28 -0.92 -0.08
CA SER A 16 9.77 0.46 0.04
C SER A 16 8.84 1.47 -0.64
N THR A 17 8.23 1.09 -1.77
CA THR A 17 7.24 1.93 -2.47
C THR A 17 5.94 2.04 -1.67
N GLU A 18 5.41 0.93 -1.14
CA GLU A 18 4.24 0.92 -0.26
C GLU A 18 4.47 1.84 0.96
N HIS A 19 5.63 1.70 1.60
CA HIS A 19 6.01 2.50 2.76
C HIS A 19 6.12 3.99 2.44
N ALA A 20 6.73 4.35 1.30
CA ALA A 20 6.85 5.75 0.89
C ALA A 20 5.48 6.41 0.63
N LEU A 21 4.51 5.64 0.10
CA LEU A 21 3.14 6.13 -0.09
C LEU A 21 2.41 6.31 1.24
N ASP A 22 2.63 5.42 2.21
CA ASP A 22 2.10 5.57 3.56
C ASP A 22 2.68 6.79 4.29
N GLN A 23 3.99 7.01 4.15
CA GLN A 23 4.64 8.21 4.68
C GLN A 23 4.07 9.48 4.04
N ALA A 24 3.88 9.50 2.72
CA ALA A 24 3.29 10.64 2.02
C ALA A 24 1.86 10.96 2.49
N LEU A 25 1.02 9.93 2.73
CA LEU A 25 -0.31 10.11 3.31
C LEU A 25 -0.26 10.66 4.74
N SER A 26 0.69 10.19 5.55
CA SER A 26 0.88 10.66 6.93
C SER A 26 1.22 12.16 6.95
N GLU A 27 2.20 12.58 6.17
CA GLU A 27 2.62 13.99 6.08
C GLU A 27 1.49 14.89 5.56
N ALA A 28 0.77 14.46 4.52
CA ALA A 28 -0.36 15.21 3.99
C ALA A 28 -1.49 15.35 5.02
N ALA A 29 -1.77 14.30 5.81
CA ALA A 29 -2.76 14.37 6.89
C ALA A 29 -2.33 15.35 8.00
N GLN A 30 -1.05 15.37 8.38
CA GLN A 30 -0.51 16.33 9.36
C GLN A 30 -0.61 17.78 8.85
N LEU A 31 -0.39 18.00 7.56
CA LEU A 31 -0.58 19.30 6.93
C LEU A 31 -2.05 19.77 7.01
N VAL A 32 -3.00 18.90 6.65
CA VAL A 32 -4.45 19.19 6.75
C VAL A 32 -4.86 19.51 8.18
N ALA A 33 -4.38 18.72 9.14
CA ALA A 33 -4.63 18.96 10.57
C ALA A 33 -4.08 20.34 10.99
N SER A 34 -2.85 20.65 10.61
CA SER A 34 -2.20 21.94 10.93
C SER A 34 -2.95 23.13 10.33
N MET A 35 -3.43 23.02 9.08
CA MET A 35 -4.25 24.06 8.44
C MET A 35 -5.57 24.29 9.17
N THR A 36 -6.26 23.22 9.54
CA THR A 36 -7.61 23.29 10.13
C THR A 36 -7.58 23.69 11.61
N THR A 37 -6.68 23.10 12.41
CA THR A 37 -6.44 23.48 13.80
C THR A 37 -5.90 24.90 13.89
N GLY A 38 -4.95 25.29 13.03
CA GLY A 38 -4.41 26.65 12.98
C GLY A 38 -5.49 27.71 12.74
N ARG A 39 -6.53 27.40 11.95
CA ARG A 39 -7.69 28.30 11.78
C ARG A 39 -8.48 28.48 13.07
N VAL A 40 -8.78 27.37 13.75
CA VAL A 40 -9.53 27.38 15.02
C VAL A 40 -8.78 28.19 16.08
N ASP A 41 -7.50 27.86 16.29
CA ASP A 41 -6.68 28.44 17.35
C ASP A 41 -6.47 29.94 17.18
N ASN A 42 -6.37 30.40 15.92
CA ASN A 42 -6.10 31.80 15.61
C ASN A 42 -7.36 32.59 15.18
N ARG A 43 -8.56 31.99 15.31
CA ARG A 43 -9.84 32.61 14.89
C ARG A 43 -9.81 33.10 13.43
N ILE A 44 -9.13 32.37 12.56
CA ILE A 44 -9.05 32.66 11.12
C ILE A 44 -10.29 32.08 10.43
N SER A 45 -10.84 32.83 9.47
CA SER A 45 -11.98 32.38 8.66
C SER A 45 -11.69 31.06 7.96
N ALA A 46 -12.69 30.18 7.91
CA ALA A 46 -12.61 28.87 7.23
C ALA A 46 -12.33 28.99 5.72
N VAL A 47 -12.65 30.13 5.10
CA VAL A 47 -12.43 30.36 3.66
C VAL A 47 -10.93 30.57 3.35
N VAL A 48 -10.12 30.97 4.33
CA VAL A 48 -8.69 31.26 4.11
C VAL A 48 -7.93 29.98 3.77
N GLY A 49 -7.47 29.88 2.52
CA GLY A 49 -6.74 28.72 2.00
C GLY A 49 -7.65 27.51 1.71
N GLN A 50 -8.96 27.72 1.53
CA GLN A 50 -9.90 26.64 1.23
C GLN A 50 -9.54 25.90 -0.07
N ASP A 51 -9.25 26.62 -1.16
CA ASP A 51 -8.84 25.99 -2.43
C ASP A 51 -7.55 25.18 -2.29
N ALA A 52 -6.60 25.65 -1.46
CA ALA A 52 -5.37 24.91 -1.18
C ALA A 52 -5.67 23.61 -0.41
N LEU A 53 -6.54 23.68 0.60
CA LEU A 53 -7.01 22.51 1.36
C LEU A 53 -7.69 21.49 0.44
N GLU A 54 -8.55 21.94 -0.48
CA GLU A 54 -9.21 21.07 -1.46
C GLU A 54 -8.20 20.36 -2.38
N ASN A 55 -7.19 21.09 -2.87
CA ASN A 55 -6.13 20.49 -3.68
C ASN A 55 -5.31 19.45 -2.91
N ILE A 56 -5.02 19.69 -1.63
CA ILE A 56 -4.30 18.73 -0.78
C ILE A 56 -5.14 17.46 -0.55
N LEU A 57 -6.44 17.61 -0.27
CA LEU A 57 -7.35 16.47 -0.10
C LEU A 57 -7.48 15.64 -1.39
N ALA A 58 -7.55 16.30 -2.55
CA ALA A 58 -7.54 15.63 -3.84
C ALA A 58 -6.22 14.88 -4.11
N ALA A 59 -5.08 15.47 -3.74
CA ALA A 59 -3.78 14.81 -3.82
C ALA A 59 -3.72 13.57 -2.90
N MET A 60 -4.22 13.67 -1.66
CA MET A 60 -4.30 12.52 -0.74
C MET A 60 -5.14 11.37 -1.32
N SER A 61 -6.28 11.68 -1.95
CA SER A 61 -7.09 10.67 -2.64
C SER A 61 -6.31 9.96 -3.74
N THR A 62 -5.54 10.72 -4.53
CA THR A 62 -4.68 10.18 -5.59
C THR A 62 -3.58 9.26 -5.03
N VAL A 63 -2.91 9.67 -3.95
CA VAL A 63 -1.89 8.85 -3.27
C VAL A 63 -2.51 7.57 -2.70
N GLY A 64 -3.70 7.66 -2.10
CA GLY A 64 -4.44 6.50 -1.61
C GLY A 64 -4.78 5.50 -2.72
N ALA A 65 -5.20 5.98 -3.89
CA ALA A 65 -5.44 5.14 -5.06
C ALA A 65 -4.14 4.51 -5.60
N ALA A 66 -3.04 5.27 -5.65
CA ALA A 66 -1.74 4.76 -6.04
C ALA A 66 -1.27 3.63 -5.11
N ARG A 67 -1.44 3.81 -3.79
CA ARG A 67 -1.12 2.77 -2.80
C ARG A 67 -1.93 1.50 -3.04
N ALA A 68 -3.24 1.62 -3.24
CA ALA A 68 -4.09 0.46 -3.53
C ALA A 68 -3.64 -0.29 -4.79
N ALA A 69 -3.25 0.43 -5.83
CA ALA A 69 -2.72 -0.17 -7.06
C ALA A 69 -1.37 -0.89 -6.83
N VAL A 70 -0.47 -0.31 -6.04
CA VAL A 70 0.83 -0.94 -5.68
C VAL A 70 0.63 -2.21 -4.86
N VAL A 71 -0.30 -2.21 -3.89
CA VAL A 71 -0.64 -3.42 -3.11
C VAL A 71 -1.24 -4.51 -4.02
N ALA A 72 -2.10 -4.14 -4.97
CA ALA A 72 -2.60 -5.10 -5.96
C ALA A 72 -1.47 -5.71 -6.80
N ALA A 73 -0.50 -4.89 -7.24
CA ALA A 73 0.68 -5.36 -7.94
C ALA A 73 1.53 -6.31 -7.07
N HIS A 74 1.62 -6.07 -5.76
CA HIS A 74 2.28 -6.98 -4.81
C HIS A 74 1.68 -8.38 -4.86
N HIS A 75 0.37 -8.49 -4.71
CA HIS A 75 -0.29 -9.80 -4.75
C HIS A 75 -0.05 -10.52 -6.09
N GLN A 76 -0.05 -9.78 -7.21
CA GLN A 76 0.23 -10.34 -8.54
C GLN A 76 1.69 -10.83 -8.65
N MET A 77 2.65 -10.02 -8.23
CA MET A 77 4.07 -10.36 -8.28
C MET A 77 4.42 -11.55 -7.38
N LYS A 78 3.82 -11.64 -6.19
CA LYS A 78 3.95 -12.81 -5.31
C LYS A 78 3.43 -14.08 -6.02
N ALA A 79 2.24 -14.02 -6.62
CA ALA A 79 1.67 -15.15 -7.36
C ALA A 79 2.55 -15.57 -8.56
N ASP A 80 3.16 -14.61 -9.27
CA ASP A 80 4.09 -14.90 -10.36
C ASP A 80 5.38 -15.55 -9.85
N ALA A 81 5.93 -15.07 -8.74
CA ALA A 81 7.10 -15.67 -8.11
C ALA A 81 6.84 -17.13 -7.70
N ASP A 82 5.66 -17.42 -7.13
CA ASP A 82 5.24 -18.78 -6.77
C ASP A 82 5.18 -19.70 -8.01
N ARG A 83 4.53 -19.25 -9.10
CA ARG A 83 4.47 -19.99 -10.38
C ARG A 83 5.85 -20.26 -10.96
N MET A 84 6.77 -19.32 -10.79
CA MET A 84 8.14 -19.39 -11.29
C MET A 84 9.12 -20.07 -10.33
N ARG A 85 8.65 -20.52 -9.14
CA ARG A 85 9.46 -21.05 -8.04
C ARG A 85 10.62 -20.14 -7.66
N ILE A 86 10.36 -18.84 -7.63
CA ILE A 86 11.29 -17.80 -7.19
C ILE A 86 10.97 -17.48 -5.74
N ASP A 87 12.00 -17.45 -4.88
CA ASP A 87 11.80 -17.08 -3.48
C ASP A 87 11.36 -15.60 -3.38
N TRP A 88 10.12 -15.39 -2.94
CA TRP A 88 9.51 -14.09 -2.69
C TRP A 88 9.42 -13.87 -1.18
N ARG A 89 10.53 -13.38 -0.61
CA ARG A 89 10.60 -13.09 0.83
C ARG A 89 10.96 -11.64 1.06
N LEU A 90 10.18 -11.01 1.92
CA LEU A 90 10.50 -9.76 2.55
C LEU A 90 11.45 -10.04 3.72
N ALA A 91 12.63 -9.42 3.72
CA ALA A 91 13.44 -9.33 4.92
C ALA A 91 12.81 -8.22 5.80
N GLY A 92 11.85 -8.59 6.66
CA GLY A 92 11.16 -7.66 7.56
C GLY A 92 10.41 -8.41 8.67
N PRO A 93 10.20 -7.79 9.85
CA PRO A 93 9.69 -8.47 11.04
C PRO A 93 8.19 -8.81 11.03
N GLU A 94 7.44 -8.45 9.99
CA GLU A 94 5.98 -8.60 9.98
C GLU A 94 5.52 -9.86 9.23
N ALA A 95 5.00 -10.83 10.01
CA ALA A 95 4.17 -11.89 9.49
C ALA A 95 2.83 -11.27 9.03
N LYS A 96 2.55 -11.31 7.72
CA LYS A 96 1.23 -10.96 7.19
C LYS A 96 0.27 -12.14 7.45
N PRO A 97 -0.84 -11.98 8.20
CA PRO A 97 -1.73 -13.09 8.56
C PRO A 97 -2.35 -13.81 7.35
N GLU A 98 -2.47 -13.15 6.19
CA GLU A 98 -2.93 -13.80 4.95
C GLU A 98 -1.92 -14.75 4.30
N ASP A 99 -0.62 -14.56 4.50
CA ASP A 99 0.42 -15.38 3.86
C ASP A 99 0.54 -16.78 4.50
N ASP A 100 0.00 -16.96 5.72
CA ASP A 100 -0.07 -18.24 6.45
C ASP A 100 -1.39 -19.01 6.22
N ARG A 101 -2.32 -18.47 5.42
CA ARG A 101 -3.55 -19.21 5.12
C ARG A 101 -3.22 -20.33 4.12
N PRO A 102 -3.45 -21.62 4.46
CA PRO A 102 -3.25 -22.69 3.49
C PRO A 102 -4.11 -22.41 2.26
N ILE A 103 -3.48 -22.47 1.07
CA ILE A 103 -4.17 -22.39 -0.22
C ILE A 103 -5.33 -23.37 -0.13
N ARG A 104 -6.57 -22.86 -0.12
CA ARG A 104 -7.75 -23.73 -0.22
C ARG A 104 -7.68 -24.37 -1.59
N THR A 105 -7.12 -25.58 -1.65
CA THR A 105 -7.34 -26.50 -2.76
C THR A 105 -8.84 -26.64 -2.86
N ILE A 106 -9.42 -26.00 -3.88
CA ILE A 106 -10.79 -26.27 -4.33
C ILE A 106 -10.84 -27.77 -4.61
N ALA A 107 -11.33 -28.53 -3.63
CA ALA A 107 -11.64 -29.92 -3.79
C ALA A 107 -12.55 -29.99 -5.01
N ARG A 108 -12.10 -30.73 -6.02
CA ARG A 108 -12.90 -31.03 -7.21
C ARG A 108 -14.28 -31.45 -6.73
N LEU A 109 -15.31 -30.76 -7.19
CA LEU A 109 -16.65 -31.31 -7.25
C LEU A 109 -16.58 -32.49 -8.22
N SER A 110 -16.14 -33.63 -7.71
CA SER A 110 -16.33 -34.91 -8.36
C SER A 110 -17.82 -35.20 -8.28
N ALA A 111 -18.46 -35.09 -9.43
CA ALA A 111 -19.81 -35.50 -9.66
C ALA A 111 -20.02 -37.00 -9.38
N VAL A 112 -21.30 -37.36 -9.16
CA VAL A 112 -21.92 -38.70 -9.26
C VAL A 112 -21.60 -39.61 -8.06
N ALA A 113 -22.56 -40.24 -7.36
CA ALA A 113 -23.86 -40.81 -7.76
C ALA A 113 -24.94 -40.63 -6.69
#